data_AF-A0AAV0Y9M3-F1
#
_entry.id   AF-A0AAV0Y9M3-F1
#
_cell.length_a   1.000
_cell.length_b   1.000
_cell.length_c   1.000
_cell.angle_alpha   90.00
_cell.angle_beta   90.00
_cell.angle_gamma   90.00
#
_symmetry.space_group_name_H-M   'P 1'
#
loop_
_entity.id
_entity.type
_entity.pdbx_description
1 polymer ?
#
loop_
_entity_poly.entity_id
_entity_poly.type
_entity_poly.pdbx_seq_one_letter_code
_entity_poly.pdbx_strand_id
1 'polypeptide(L)'
;MPVNRFSWLLSHLHLNDNSVIPKKGDANYDKLYKVRPFLNLILKNSLAVYNPNRIVAIDESMIKFKGRHSSKQYMPKKPIKRGYKVWALADKYGYLWNFDVYTGKSGDTVEKNLGARVVKNLSAPFKNKNYFLYFDNYFTSYPLMSYLKSNGIYACGTVNMTRKYLPQLKDDKSLKQGEYDWNTDQFSISIIKWKDKRSVI
;
A
#
# COMPACT_ATOMS: atom_id res chain seq x y z
N MET A 1 -18.92 10.67 -31.62
CA MET A 1 -18.17 11.94 -31.52
C MET A 1 -17.08 11.93 -32.58
N PRO A 2 -16.89 13.01 -33.37
CA PRO A 2 -15.83 13.08 -34.38
C PRO A 2 -14.42 13.08 -33.77
N VAL A 3 -13.43 12.53 -34.48
CA VAL A 3 -12.02 12.43 -34.02
C VAL A 3 -11.45 13.79 -33.62
N ASN A 4 -11.65 14.83 -34.45
CA ASN A 4 -11.14 16.17 -34.15
C ASN A 4 -11.74 16.75 -32.86
N ARG A 5 -13.05 16.53 -32.64
CA ARG A 5 -13.72 16.98 -31.42
C ARG A 5 -13.22 16.22 -30.19
N PHE A 6 -13.03 14.91 -30.31
CA PHE A 6 -12.49 14.08 -29.22
C PHE A 6 -11.07 14.52 -28.85
N SER A 7 -10.18 14.68 -29.83
CA SER A 7 -8.80 15.13 -29.60
C SER A 7 -8.76 16.53 -28.98
N TRP A 8 -9.62 17.44 -29.43
CA TRP A 8 -9.73 18.78 -28.85
C TRP A 8 -10.20 18.75 -27.39
N LEU A 9 -11.22 17.96 -27.06
CA LEU A 9 -11.68 17.83 -25.67
C LEU A 9 -10.60 17.19 -24.78
N LEU A 10 -9.91 16.16 -25.28
CA LEU A 10 -8.87 15.46 -24.52
C LEU A 10 -7.68 16.37 -24.21
N SER A 11 -7.31 17.29 -25.10
CA SER A 11 -6.19 18.21 -24.88
C SER A 11 -6.50 19.39 -23.96
N HIS A 12 -7.78 19.67 -23.71
CA HIS A 12 -8.24 20.80 -22.87
C HIS A 12 -8.93 20.37 -21.57
N LEU A 13 -8.88 19.08 -21.22
CA LEU A 13 -9.46 18.57 -19.98
C LEU A 13 -8.65 19.04 -18.76
N HIS A 14 -9.28 19.83 -17.89
CA HIS A 14 -8.74 20.26 -16.60
C HIS A 14 -9.67 19.83 -15.47
N LEU A 15 -9.09 19.27 -14.39
CA LEU A 15 -9.83 18.76 -13.23
C LEU A 15 -9.61 19.60 -11.95
N ASN A 16 -8.85 20.70 -12.07
CA ASN A 16 -8.64 21.65 -10.99
C ASN A 16 -8.27 23.03 -11.59
N ASP A 17 -8.44 24.09 -10.80
CA ASP A 17 -8.16 25.47 -11.21
C ASP A 17 -6.64 25.73 -11.23
N ASN A 18 -6.09 25.93 -12.43
CA ASN A 18 -4.66 26.19 -12.59
C ASN A 18 -4.24 27.62 -12.17
N SER A 19 -5.19 28.56 -12.01
CA SER A 19 -4.89 29.95 -11.64
C SER A 19 -4.37 30.10 -10.21
N VAL A 20 -4.74 29.16 -9.34
CA VAL A 20 -4.43 29.14 -7.90
C VAL A 20 -3.48 28.00 -7.52
N ILE A 21 -2.71 27.47 -8.47
CA ILE A 21 -1.77 26.37 -8.20
C ILE A 21 -0.63 26.84 -7.26
N PRO A 22 -0.44 26.19 -6.10
CA PRO A 22 0.65 26.54 -5.20
C PRO A 22 2.02 26.29 -5.86
N LYS A 23 2.99 27.15 -5.58
CA LYS A 23 4.36 27.02 -6.07
C LYS A 23 5.11 25.97 -5.26
N LYS A 24 6.12 25.38 -5.88
CA LYS A 24 7.02 24.45 -5.18
C LYS A 24 7.72 25.20 -4.05
N GLY A 25 7.58 24.70 -2.81
CA GLY A 25 8.09 25.35 -1.60
C GLY A 25 6.98 25.89 -0.71
N ASP A 26 5.79 26.12 -1.25
CA ASP A 26 4.62 26.50 -0.45
C ASP A 26 4.18 25.33 0.44
N ALA A 27 3.68 25.63 1.64
CA ALA A 27 3.16 24.63 2.57
C ALA A 27 2.02 23.78 1.97
N ASN A 28 1.27 24.36 1.03
CA ASN A 28 0.15 23.72 0.34
C ASN A 28 0.54 23.06 -1.00
N TYR A 29 1.83 22.96 -1.31
CA TYR A 29 2.29 22.35 -2.55
C TYR A 29 1.93 20.86 -2.62
N ASP A 30 1.13 20.50 -3.62
CA ASP A 30 0.75 19.12 -3.91
C ASP A 30 1.17 18.73 -5.34
N LYS A 31 1.99 17.69 -5.47
CA LYS A 31 2.41 17.16 -6.78
C LYS A 31 1.23 16.62 -7.60
N LEU A 32 0.11 16.27 -6.96
CA LEU A 32 -1.10 15.79 -7.62
C LEU A 32 -2.19 16.85 -7.71
N TYR A 33 -1.88 18.12 -7.43
CA TYR A 33 -2.86 19.22 -7.36
C TYR A 33 -3.87 19.20 -8.51
N LYS A 34 -3.39 19.05 -9.75
CA LYS A 34 -4.24 19.07 -10.97
C LYS A 34 -5.32 17.98 -11.02
N VAL A 35 -5.14 16.88 -10.29
CA VAL A 35 -6.07 15.74 -10.25
C VAL A 35 -6.63 15.48 -8.85
N ARG A 36 -6.18 16.22 -7.83
CA ARG A 36 -6.53 16.00 -6.43
C ARG A 36 -8.05 16.02 -6.18
N PRO A 37 -8.84 16.97 -6.72
CA PRO A 37 -10.28 16.96 -6.51
C PRO A 37 -10.94 15.67 -7.01
N PHE A 38 -10.49 15.18 -8.17
CA PHE A 38 -11.02 13.96 -8.76
C PHE A 38 -10.61 12.70 -7.98
N LEU A 39 -9.36 12.62 -7.52
CA LEU A 39 -8.91 11.52 -6.66
C LEU A 39 -9.69 11.48 -5.35
N ASN A 40 -9.92 12.66 -4.73
CA ASN A 40 -10.69 12.77 -3.50
C ASN A 40 -12.16 12.37 -3.72
N LEU A 41 -12.75 12.72 -4.87
CA LEU A 41 -14.10 12.30 -5.23
C LEU A 41 -14.20 10.78 -5.37
N ILE A 42 -13.28 10.15 -6.09
CA ILE A 42 -13.24 8.68 -6.22
C ILE A 42 -13.11 8.05 -4.83
N LEU A 43 -12.13 8.48 -4.03
CA LEU A 43 -11.89 7.93 -2.72
C LEU A 43 -13.11 8.08 -1.80
N LYS A 44 -13.72 9.27 -1.75
CA LYS A 44 -14.94 9.54 -0.99
C LYS A 44 -16.06 8.58 -1.38
N ASN A 45 -16.29 8.40 -2.68
CA ASN A 45 -17.34 7.52 -3.17
C ASN A 45 -17.04 6.06 -2.88
N SER A 46 -15.81 5.58 -3.14
CA SER A 46 -15.40 4.20 -2.85
C SER A 46 -15.62 3.81 -1.40
N LEU A 47 -15.34 4.73 -0.46
CA LEU A 47 -15.56 4.51 0.97
C LEU A 47 -17.04 4.53 1.37
N ALA A 48 -17.86 5.35 0.68
CA ALA A 48 -19.26 5.57 1.04
C ALA A 48 -20.21 4.52 0.47
N VAL A 49 -19.95 4.03 -0.75
CA VAL A 49 -20.89 3.16 -1.47
C VAL A 49 -20.71 1.68 -1.19
N TYR A 50 -19.62 1.29 -0.54
CA TYR A 50 -19.29 -0.10 -0.30
C TYR A 50 -18.67 -0.29 1.08
N ASN A 51 -19.22 -1.23 1.85
CA ASN A 51 -18.61 -1.72 3.08
C ASN A 51 -17.89 -3.03 2.78
N PRO A 52 -16.55 -3.09 2.90
CA PRO A 52 -15.79 -4.26 2.51
C PRO A 52 -16.07 -5.45 3.44
N ASN A 53 -15.77 -6.65 2.95
CA ASN A 53 -15.71 -7.83 3.78
C ASN A 53 -14.61 -7.63 4.83
N ARG A 54 -14.68 -8.39 5.94
CA ARG A 54 -13.65 -8.35 6.97
C ARG A 54 -12.27 -8.81 6.46
N ILE A 55 -12.19 -9.47 5.30
CA ILE A 55 -10.95 -9.91 4.67
C ILE A 55 -10.54 -8.89 3.60
N VAL A 56 -9.43 -8.20 3.82
CA VAL A 56 -8.94 -7.12 2.96
C VAL A 56 -7.43 -7.24 2.77
N ALA A 57 -6.91 -6.72 1.66
CA ALA A 57 -5.48 -6.75 1.36
C ALA A 57 -4.95 -5.37 0.97
N ILE A 58 -3.71 -5.06 1.35
CA ILE A 58 -2.96 -3.91 0.89
C ILE A 58 -1.79 -4.39 0.02
N ASP A 59 -1.72 -3.86 -1.20
CA ASP A 59 -0.62 -4.10 -2.14
C ASP A 59 -0.42 -2.87 -3.04
N GLU A 60 0.47 -3.00 -4.00
CA GLU A 60 0.92 -1.97 -4.91
C GLU A 60 0.36 -2.21 -6.31
N SER A 61 -0.33 -1.21 -6.82
CA SER A 61 -0.78 -1.15 -8.21
C SER A 61 0.07 -0.17 -9.02
N MET A 62 0.18 -0.42 -10.32
CA MET A 62 0.95 0.39 -11.25
C MET A 62 0.05 0.92 -12.38
N ILE A 63 -0.01 2.23 -12.52
CA ILE A 63 -0.72 2.90 -13.62
C ILE A 63 0.31 3.27 -14.70
N LYS A 64 0.21 2.64 -15.88
CA LYS A 64 1.17 2.83 -16.98
C LYS A 64 1.23 4.29 -17.41
N PHE A 65 2.43 4.88 -17.35
CA PHE A 65 2.67 6.23 -17.84
C PHE A 65 4.12 6.37 -18.31
N LYS A 66 4.30 6.89 -19.54
CA LYS A 66 5.64 7.04 -20.15
C LYS A 66 6.13 8.49 -20.22
N GLY A 67 5.27 9.48 -20.02
CA GLY A 67 5.60 10.90 -20.08
C GLY A 67 6.52 11.39 -18.96
N ARG A 68 6.81 12.69 -18.94
CA ARG A 68 7.65 13.34 -17.92
C ARG A 68 6.80 13.75 -16.71
N HIS A 69 7.03 13.10 -15.58
CA HIS A 69 6.46 13.49 -14.29
C HIS A 69 7.37 13.01 -13.16
N SER A 70 7.51 13.81 -12.10
CA SER A 70 8.44 13.54 -10.99
C SER A 70 8.03 12.35 -10.11
N SER A 71 6.73 12.08 -10.00
CA SER A 71 6.20 10.94 -9.22
C SER A 71 6.28 9.58 -9.91
N LYS A 72 6.72 9.53 -11.18
CA LYS A 72 6.82 8.28 -11.94
C LYS A 72 7.84 7.33 -11.28
N GLN A 73 7.46 6.09 -11.08
CA GLN A 73 8.30 5.04 -10.50
C GLN A 73 8.73 4.01 -11.55
N TYR A 74 9.85 3.35 -11.28
CA TYR A 74 10.32 2.18 -12.01
C TYR A 74 10.30 0.94 -11.12
N MET A 75 9.48 -0.05 -11.46
CA MET A 75 9.36 -1.32 -10.75
C MET A 75 9.67 -2.48 -11.71
N PRO A 76 10.94 -2.94 -11.79
CA PRO A 76 11.39 -3.87 -12.84
C PRO A 76 10.68 -5.23 -12.81
N LYS A 77 10.23 -5.68 -11.63
CA LYS A 77 9.57 -6.97 -11.42
C LYS A 77 8.06 -6.96 -11.67
N LYS A 78 7.43 -5.80 -11.88
CA LYS A 78 5.98 -5.71 -12.16
C LYS A 78 5.76 -5.70 -13.69
N PRO A 79 4.62 -6.22 -14.21
CA PRO A 79 4.31 -6.19 -15.64
C PRO A 79 4.35 -4.77 -16.23
N ILE A 80 3.77 -3.81 -15.50
CA ILE A 80 3.89 -2.39 -15.80
C ILE A 80 5.11 -1.85 -15.08
N LYS A 81 6.25 -1.81 -15.79
CA LYS A 81 7.53 -1.41 -15.19
C LYS A 81 7.65 0.09 -14.90
N ARG A 82 7.00 0.96 -15.69
CA ARG A 82 7.12 2.42 -15.59
C ARG A 82 5.74 3.06 -15.53
N GLY A 83 5.50 3.85 -14.48
CA GLY A 83 4.18 4.43 -14.25
C GLY A 83 4.03 5.11 -12.90
N TYR A 84 2.80 5.45 -12.53
CA TYR A 84 2.46 5.89 -11.18
C TYR A 84 2.27 4.67 -10.29
N LYS A 85 2.92 4.69 -9.12
CA LYS A 85 2.72 3.67 -8.08
C LYS A 85 1.56 4.12 -7.20
N VAL A 86 0.64 3.20 -6.91
CA VAL A 86 -0.52 3.41 -6.05
C VAL A 86 -0.52 2.33 -4.98
N TRP A 87 -0.61 2.72 -3.72
CA TRP A 87 -0.93 1.82 -2.62
C TRP A 87 -2.44 1.58 -2.64
N ALA A 88 -2.86 0.34 -2.80
CA ALA A 88 -4.25 -0.04 -2.98
C ALA A 88 -4.68 -0.94 -1.82
N LEU A 89 -5.78 -0.58 -1.16
CA LEU A 89 -6.49 -1.44 -0.23
C LEU A 89 -7.72 -1.98 -0.95
N ALA A 90 -7.74 -3.29 -1.15
CA ALA A 90 -8.82 -3.99 -1.83
C ALA A 90 -9.52 -4.99 -0.91
N ASP A 91 -10.81 -5.16 -1.15
CA ASP A 91 -11.61 -6.24 -0.59
C ASP A 91 -11.25 -7.60 -1.23
N LYS A 92 -11.59 -8.71 -0.56
CA LYS A 92 -11.39 -10.07 -1.10
C LYS A 92 -12.06 -10.33 -2.45
N TYR A 93 -13.13 -9.60 -2.79
CA TYR A 93 -13.81 -9.68 -4.09
C TYR A 93 -13.20 -8.74 -5.16
N GLY A 94 -12.09 -8.06 -4.84
CA GLY A 94 -11.36 -7.21 -5.77
C GLY A 94 -11.82 -5.76 -5.82
N TYR A 95 -12.73 -5.34 -4.94
CA TYR A 95 -13.17 -3.94 -4.88
C TYR A 95 -12.07 -3.05 -4.31
N LEU A 96 -11.61 -2.06 -5.08
CA LEU A 96 -10.66 -1.04 -4.60
C LEU A 96 -11.37 -0.07 -3.65
N TRP A 97 -11.14 -0.25 -2.35
CA TRP A 97 -11.88 0.48 -1.32
C TRP A 97 -11.18 1.77 -0.88
N ASN A 98 -9.86 1.70 -0.68
CA ASN A 98 -9.04 2.86 -0.29
C ASN A 98 -7.72 2.84 -1.07
N PHE A 99 -7.12 3.99 -1.33
CA PHE A 99 -5.83 4.07 -2.02
C PHE A 99 -5.05 5.34 -1.69
N ASP A 100 -3.73 5.28 -1.87
CA ASP A 100 -2.83 6.43 -1.76
C ASP A 100 -1.84 6.42 -2.94
N VAL A 101 -1.76 7.54 -3.66
CA VAL A 101 -0.87 7.66 -4.83
C VAL A 101 0.52 8.06 -4.35
N TYR A 102 1.51 7.22 -4.64
CA TYR A 102 2.88 7.49 -4.21
C TYR A 102 3.51 8.60 -5.05
N THR A 103 3.87 9.71 -4.40
CA THR A 103 4.39 10.91 -5.06
C THR A 103 5.92 11.04 -5.00
N GLY A 104 6.62 10.01 -4.53
CA GLY A 104 8.07 10.04 -4.28
C GLY A 104 8.40 10.65 -2.92
N LYS A 105 9.61 11.23 -2.78
CA LYS A 105 10.03 11.91 -1.54
C LYS A 105 9.18 13.16 -1.26
N SER A 106 8.78 13.32 0.00
CA SER A 106 8.27 14.57 0.58
C SER A 106 9.43 15.26 1.30
N GLY A 107 9.99 16.34 0.73
CA GLY A 107 11.20 17.00 1.24
C GLY A 107 12.51 16.24 0.95
N ASP A 108 13.58 16.59 1.68
CA ASP A 108 14.93 16.02 1.53
C ASP A 108 15.18 14.76 2.38
N THR A 109 14.24 14.38 3.24
CA THR A 109 14.37 13.20 4.09
C THR A 109 13.74 11.97 3.42
N VAL A 110 14.46 10.85 3.44
CA VAL A 110 13.87 9.55 3.10
C VAL A 110 12.86 9.22 4.19
N GLU A 111 11.61 9.01 3.80
CA GLU A 111 10.52 8.73 4.72
C GLU A 111 10.79 7.39 5.44
N LYS A 112 11.22 7.47 6.71
CA LYS A 112 11.41 6.29 7.55
C LYS A 112 10.04 5.64 7.78
N ASN A 113 9.98 4.31 7.65
CA ASN A 113 8.76 3.51 7.87
C ASN A 113 7.60 3.77 6.89
N LEU A 114 7.90 4.13 5.63
CA LEU A 114 6.88 4.33 4.58
C LEU A 114 5.83 3.19 4.54
N GLY A 115 6.27 1.93 4.50
CA GLY A 115 5.35 0.78 4.47
C GLY A 115 4.39 0.75 5.65
N ALA A 116 4.90 0.95 6.88
CA ALA A 116 4.06 1.00 8.07
C ALA A 116 3.09 2.20 8.03
N ARG A 117 3.53 3.38 7.59
CA ARG A 117 2.65 4.56 7.45
C ARG A 117 1.50 4.27 6.49
N VAL A 118 1.81 3.71 5.33
CA VAL A 118 0.80 3.36 4.31
C VAL A 118 -0.24 2.42 4.89
N VAL A 119 0.20 1.33 5.54
CA VAL A 119 -0.72 0.37 6.15
C VAL A 119 -1.59 1.03 7.21
N LYS A 120 -1.00 1.83 8.12
CA LYS A 120 -1.75 2.54 9.17
C LYS A 120 -2.78 3.50 8.58
N ASN A 121 -2.41 4.28 7.57
CA ASN A 121 -3.30 5.27 6.97
C ASN A 121 -4.47 4.60 6.22
N LEU A 122 -4.17 3.59 5.40
CA LEU A 122 -5.20 2.93 4.60
C LEU A 122 -6.16 2.10 5.47
N SER A 123 -5.66 1.49 6.55
CA SER A 123 -6.46 0.65 7.47
C SER A 123 -7.07 1.40 8.66
N ALA A 124 -6.79 2.70 8.84
CA ALA A 124 -7.34 3.50 9.95
C ALA A 124 -8.88 3.38 10.09
N PRO A 125 -9.68 3.35 9.00
CA PRO A 125 -11.12 3.13 9.09
C PRO A 125 -11.58 1.80 9.69
N PHE A 126 -10.68 0.80 9.81
CA PHE A 126 -10.97 -0.54 10.33
C PHE A 126 -10.67 -0.70 11.83
N LYS A 127 -10.19 0.35 12.49
CA LYS A 127 -9.88 0.34 13.92
C LYS A 127 -11.08 -0.17 14.74
N ASN A 128 -10.82 -1.13 15.62
CA ASN A 128 -11.78 -1.79 16.51
C ASN A 128 -12.94 -2.49 15.79
N LYS A 129 -12.78 -2.83 14.50
CA LYS A 129 -13.80 -3.55 13.72
C LYS A 129 -13.41 -5.00 13.41
N ASN A 130 -12.27 -5.48 13.92
CA ASN A 130 -11.84 -6.87 13.82
C ASN A 130 -11.66 -7.35 12.36
N TYR A 131 -11.17 -6.48 11.48
CA TYR A 131 -10.80 -6.85 10.11
C TYR A 131 -9.53 -7.73 10.10
N PHE A 132 -9.41 -8.57 9.09
CA PHE A 132 -8.26 -9.41 8.75
C PHE A 132 -7.56 -8.80 7.55
N LEU A 133 -6.44 -8.15 7.81
CA LEU A 133 -5.65 -7.41 6.85
C LEU A 133 -4.46 -8.24 6.35
N TYR A 134 -4.33 -8.37 5.04
CA TYR A 134 -3.23 -9.08 4.40
C TYR A 134 -2.30 -8.12 3.65
N PHE A 135 -1.00 -8.36 3.73
CA PHE A 135 -0.01 -7.59 2.97
C PHE A 135 1.29 -8.39 2.78
N ASP A 136 2.14 -7.95 1.87
CA ASP A 136 3.40 -8.61 1.57
C ASP A 136 4.54 -8.25 2.55
N ASN A 137 5.71 -8.88 2.33
CA ASN A 137 6.91 -8.67 3.14
C ASN A 137 7.49 -7.25 3.12
N TYR A 138 7.10 -6.42 2.15
CA TYR A 138 7.54 -5.04 2.09
C TYR A 138 6.96 -4.26 3.27
N PHE A 139 5.73 -4.56 3.66
CA PHE A 139 5.03 -3.91 4.77
C PHE A 139 5.30 -4.59 6.12
N THR A 140 5.45 -5.91 6.16
CA THR A 140 5.48 -6.67 7.41
C THR A 140 6.67 -6.31 8.31
N SER A 141 6.35 -6.01 9.57
CA SER A 141 7.31 -5.84 10.66
C SER A 141 6.62 -6.07 12.01
N TYR A 142 7.35 -6.56 13.01
CA TYR A 142 6.80 -6.81 14.33
C TYR A 142 6.12 -5.57 14.96
N PRO A 143 6.72 -4.37 14.95
CA PRO A 143 6.05 -3.18 15.50
C PRO A 143 4.73 -2.82 14.79
N LEU A 144 4.62 -3.10 13.48
CA LEU A 144 3.39 -2.89 12.73
C LEU A 144 2.32 -3.90 13.14
N MET A 145 2.67 -5.19 13.28
CA MET A 145 1.73 -6.24 13.72
C MET A 145 1.19 -5.95 15.12
N SER A 146 2.06 -5.53 16.04
CA SER A 146 1.67 -5.13 17.39
C SER A 146 0.74 -3.91 17.40
N TYR A 147 1.05 -2.89 16.59
CA TYR A 147 0.19 -1.72 16.41
C TYR A 147 -1.21 -2.08 15.86
N LEU A 148 -1.28 -2.93 14.83
CA LEU A 148 -2.56 -3.31 14.24
C LEU A 148 -3.41 -4.07 15.25
N LYS A 149 -2.79 -5.00 15.98
CA LYS A 149 -3.47 -5.79 17.01
C LYS A 149 -4.02 -4.92 18.14
N SER A 150 -3.24 -3.95 18.63
CA SER A 150 -3.72 -3.02 19.67
C SER A 150 -4.84 -2.08 19.19
N ASN A 151 -5.05 -1.97 17.87
CA ASN A 151 -6.15 -1.24 17.26
C ASN A 151 -7.30 -2.16 16.78
N GLY A 152 -7.35 -3.42 17.23
CA GLY A 152 -8.41 -4.35 16.87
C GLY A 152 -8.44 -4.69 15.37
N ILE A 153 -7.27 -4.68 14.72
CA ILE A 153 -7.07 -5.09 13.33
C ILE A 153 -6.15 -6.32 13.37
N TYR A 154 -6.69 -7.46 12.96
CA TYR A 154 -5.88 -8.65 12.76
C TYR A 154 -5.12 -8.52 11.45
N ALA A 155 -3.88 -9.00 11.43
CA ALA A 155 -3.06 -8.92 10.24
C ALA A 155 -2.29 -10.21 10.01
N CYS A 156 -1.98 -10.48 8.75
CA CYS A 156 -1.13 -11.58 8.33
C CYS A 156 -0.32 -11.17 7.10
N GLY A 157 0.95 -11.52 7.08
CA GLY A 157 1.83 -11.23 5.97
C GLY A 157 3.12 -12.01 6.10
N THR A 158 3.78 -12.24 4.96
CA THR A 158 5.12 -12.83 4.96
C THR A 158 6.12 -11.85 5.54
N VAL A 159 7.20 -12.34 6.14
CA VAL A 159 8.24 -11.48 6.74
C VAL A 159 9.63 -11.88 6.26
N ASN A 160 10.47 -10.87 6.03
CA ASN A 160 11.87 -11.11 5.76
C ASN A 160 12.62 -11.31 7.09
N MET A 161 13.40 -12.38 7.23
CA MET A 161 14.18 -12.68 8.44
C MET A 161 15.22 -11.63 8.81
N THR A 162 15.58 -10.75 7.88
CA THR A 162 16.43 -9.59 8.16
C THR A 162 15.72 -8.47 8.94
N ARG A 163 14.41 -8.58 9.17
CA ARG A 163 13.66 -7.63 10.00
C ARG A 163 14.05 -7.77 11.47
N LYS A 164 14.01 -6.65 12.18
CA LYS A 164 14.31 -6.57 13.61
C LYS A 164 13.15 -7.11 14.45
N TYR A 165 13.46 -7.52 15.68
CA TYR A 165 12.51 -7.97 16.71
C TYR A 165 11.78 -9.28 16.38
N LEU A 166 12.37 -10.11 15.51
CA LEU A 166 11.90 -11.46 15.28
C LEU A 166 12.54 -12.40 16.30
N PRO A 167 11.81 -13.41 16.82
CA PRO A 167 12.40 -14.43 17.68
C PRO A 167 13.38 -15.30 16.88
N GLN A 168 14.27 -15.98 17.59
CA GLN A 168 15.13 -16.98 16.99
C GLN A 168 14.27 -18.20 16.62
N LEU A 169 14.30 -18.57 15.34
CA LEU A 169 13.66 -19.75 14.80
C LEU A 169 14.74 -20.74 14.36
N LYS A 170 14.38 -22.03 14.27
CA LYS A 170 15.22 -23.11 13.79
C LYS A 170 15.87 -22.77 12.44
N ASP A 171 17.13 -23.17 12.28
CA ASP A 171 17.86 -22.98 11.04
C ASP A 171 17.27 -23.80 9.89
N ASP A 172 17.42 -23.30 8.67
CA ASP A 172 16.93 -23.94 7.45
C ASP A 172 17.46 -25.37 7.23
N LYS A 173 18.64 -25.68 7.76
CA LYS A 173 19.28 -27.00 7.69
C LYS A 173 18.67 -28.01 8.67
N SER A 174 18.05 -27.52 9.73
CA SER A 174 17.47 -28.36 10.79
C SER A 174 16.03 -28.77 10.51
N LEU A 175 15.39 -28.15 9.51
CA LEU A 175 14.02 -28.46 9.10
C LEU A 175 14.01 -29.27 7.82
N LYS A 176 13.29 -30.39 7.82
CA LYS A 176 12.97 -31.17 6.62
C LYS A 176 11.77 -30.54 5.89
N GLN A 177 11.62 -30.85 4.61
CA GLN A 177 10.47 -30.39 3.83
C GLN A 177 9.17 -30.89 4.46
N GLY A 178 8.20 -30.00 4.66
CA GLY A 178 6.95 -30.25 5.35
C GLY A 178 6.97 -29.90 6.85
N GLU A 179 8.16 -29.75 7.46
CA GLU A 179 8.27 -29.36 8.87
C GLU A 179 8.08 -27.85 9.05
N TYR A 180 7.74 -27.46 10.26
CA TYR A 180 7.57 -26.07 10.65
C TYR A 180 8.15 -25.81 12.04
N ASP A 181 8.44 -24.54 12.28
CA ASP A 181 8.82 -23.98 13.56
C ASP A 181 7.96 -22.75 13.82
N TRP A 182 7.65 -22.47 15.08
CA TRP A 182 6.79 -21.33 15.40
C TRP A 182 7.14 -20.75 16.76
N ASN A 183 6.81 -19.49 16.93
CA ASN A 183 6.93 -18.80 18.19
C ASN A 183 5.74 -17.85 18.33
N THR A 184 5.22 -17.72 19.55
CA THR A 184 4.15 -16.77 19.87
C THR A 184 4.58 -15.94 21.06
N ASP A 185 4.47 -14.62 20.92
CA ASP A 185 4.80 -13.71 22.01
C ASP A 185 3.66 -13.60 23.05
N GLN A 186 3.95 -12.90 24.15
CA GLN A 186 2.98 -12.62 25.22
C GLN A 186 1.75 -11.82 24.76
N PHE A 187 1.82 -11.15 23.61
CA PHE A 187 0.71 -10.41 23.01
C PHE A 187 -0.08 -11.25 22.00
N SER A 188 0.18 -12.57 21.96
CA SER A 188 -0.42 -13.53 21.04
C SER A 188 -0.21 -13.16 19.55
N ILE A 189 0.95 -12.60 19.24
CA ILE A 189 1.43 -12.42 17.86
C ILE A 189 2.31 -13.63 17.57
N SER A 190 1.88 -14.41 16.60
CA SER A 190 2.58 -15.63 16.19
C SER A 190 3.39 -15.39 14.93
N ILE A 191 4.56 -16.01 14.88
CA ILE A 191 5.38 -16.17 13.68
C ILE A 191 5.52 -17.67 13.42
N ILE A 192 5.39 -18.07 12.15
CA ILE A 192 5.47 -19.46 11.72
C ILE A 192 6.46 -19.51 10.58
N LYS A 193 7.46 -20.37 10.71
CA LYS A 193 8.39 -20.73 9.64
C LYS A 193 8.02 -22.11 9.14
N TRP A 194 7.66 -22.20 7.87
CA TRP A 194 7.35 -23.46 7.21
C TRP A 194 8.42 -23.79 6.16
N LYS A 195 8.90 -25.04 6.16
CA LYS A 195 9.93 -25.51 5.23
C LYS A 195 9.27 -26.18 4.02
N ASP A 196 9.21 -25.45 2.90
CA ASP A 196 9.02 -26.06 1.58
C ASP A 196 10.40 -26.28 0.91
N LYS A 197 10.49 -26.26 -0.43
CA LYS A 197 11.77 -26.15 -1.18
C LYS A 197 12.65 -25.02 -0.65
N ARG A 198 12.04 -23.94 -0.18
CA ARG A 198 12.67 -22.85 0.59
C ARG A 198 11.79 -22.53 1.79
N SER A 199 12.39 -22.04 2.87
CA SER A 199 11.62 -21.61 4.04
C SER A 199 10.77 -20.39 3.70
N VAL A 200 9.51 -20.42 4.14
CA VAL A 200 8.56 -19.32 4.08
C VAL A 200 8.19 -18.93 5.50
N ILE A 201 8.16 -17.62 5.75
CA ILE A 201 7.97 -17.02 7.07
C ILE A 201 7.06 -15.81 6.92
#